data_AF-C3PGA6-F1
#
_entry.id   AF-C3PGA6-F1
#
_cell.length_a   1.000
_cell.length_b   1.000
_cell.length_c   1.000
_cell.angle_alpha   90.00
_cell.angle_beta   90.00
_cell.angle_gamma   90.00
#
_symmetry.space_group_name_H-M   'P 1'
#
loop_
_entity.id
_entity.type
_entity.pdbx_description
1 polymer ?
#
loop_
_entity_poly.entity_id
_entity_poly.type
_entity_poly.pdbx_seq_one_letter_code
_entity_poly.pdbx_strand_id
1 'polypeptide(L)'
;MTVGPMEIGLIVLVIVLLFGAKKLPELARSMGRSMRIFKSEVNEMREENNSAQQQGQIAASKKNDEDFWNSPEMQPRTSNPADGNQN
;
A
#
# COMPACT_ATOMS: atom_id res chain seq x y z
N MET A 1 30.98 28.31 -0.50
CA MET A 1 30.67 28.77 0.87
C MET A 1 29.44 28.00 1.32
N THR A 2 29.61 26.90 2.04
CA THR A 2 28.50 26.08 2.54
C THR A 2 28.00 26.67 3.84
N VAL A 3 26.69 26.87 3.94
CA VAL A 3 26.04 27.39 5.14
C VAL A 3 26.30 26.41 6.28
N GLY A 4 27.08 26.82 7.27
CA GLY A 4 27.48 25.98 8.37
C GLY A 4 26.36 25.85 9.43
N PRO A 5 26.50 24.90 10.37
CA PRO A 5 25.60 24.81 11.51
C PRO A 5 25.47 26.12 12.30
N MET A 6 26.53 26.94 12.32
CA MET A 6 26.52 28.26 12.97
C MET A 6 25.65 29.28 12.24
N GLU A 7 25.75 29.41 10.91
CA GLU A 7 24.85 30.30 10.16
C GLU A 7 23.39 29.87 10.28
N ILE A 8 23.10 28.57 10.23
CA ILE A 8 21.74 28.04 10.41
C ILE A 8 21.22 28.40 11.81
N GLY A 9 22.04 28.25 12.85
CA GLY A 9 21.68 28.64 14.21
C GLY A 9 21.35 30.12 14.34
N LEU A 10 22.11 30.99 13.68
CA LEU A 10 21.87 32.44 13.65
C LEU A 10 20.52 32.79 12.98
N ILE A 11 20.20 32.14 11.86
CA ILE A 11 18.91 32.33 11.18
C ILE A 11 17.75 31.90 12.07
N VAL A 12 17.85 30.71 12.69
CA VAL A 12 16.83 30.21 13.62
C VAL A 12 16.66 31.16 14.80
N LEU A 13 17.75 31.70 15.35
CA LEU A 13 17.71 32.68 16.43
C LEU A 13 16.92 33.93 16.03
N VAL A 14 17.18 34.49 14.84
CA VAL A 14 16.43 35.64 14.31
C VAL A 14 14.94 35.32 14.18
N ILE A 15 14.59 34.16 13.62
CA ILE A 15 13.18 33.73 13.49
C ILE A 15 12.53 33.58 14.87
N VAL A 16 13.22 33.00 15.85
CA VAL A 16 12.73 32.88 17.24
C VAL A 16 12.50 34.25 17.87
N LEU A 17 13.35 35.25 17.60
CA LEU A 17 13.16 36.62 18.11
C LEU A 17 11.95 37.31 17.46
N LEU A 18 11.72 37.10 16.16
CA LEU A 18 10.61 37.72 15.44
C LEU A 18 9.25 37.09 15.78
N PHE A 19 9.18 35.76 15.80
CA PHE A 19 7.92 35.04 15.99
C PHE A 19 7.70 34.61 17.45
N GLY A 20 8.77 34.51 18.25
CA GLY A 20 8.74 34.03 19.62
C GLY A 20 8.94 32.52 19.73
N ALA A 21 9.64 32.07 20.78
CA ALA A 21 9.93 30.66 21.05
C ALA A 21 8.68 29.78 21.21
N LYS A 22 7.52 30.36 21.57
CA LYS A 22 6.25 29.64 21.69
C LYS A 22 5.50 29.49 20.36
N LYS A 23 5.69 30.39 19.39
CA LYS A 23 4.91 30.38 18.14
C LYS A 23 5.50 29.47 17.07
N LEU A 24 6.82 29.33 17.01
CA LEU A 24 7.45 28.35 16.11
C LEU A 24 6.94 26.91 16.33
N PRO A 25 6.97 26.33 17.55
CA PRO A 25 6.47 24.98 17.78
C PRO A 25 4.95 24.89 17.60
N GLU A 26 4.22 25.97 17.87
CA GLU A 26 2.77 26.03 17.67
C GLU A 26 2.40 25.95 16.17
N LEU A 27 3.07 26.75 15.33
CA LEU A 27 2.93 26.74 13.86
C LEU A 27 3.38 25.40 13.27
N ALA A 28 4.51 24.85 13.73
CA ALA A 28 4.98 23.55 13.29
C ALA A 28 3.99 22.42 13.65
N ARG A 29 3.38 22.48 14.86
CA ARG A 29 2.37 21.50 15.29
C ARG A 29 1.06 21.62 14.52
N SER A 30 0.60 22.82 14.16
CA SER A 30 -0.61 22.98 13.35
C SER A 30 -0.36 22.53 11.90
N MET A 31 0.74 22.96 11.30
CA MET A 31 1.14 22.56 9.95
C MET A 31 1.40 21.05 9.85
N GLY A 32 2.05 20.46 10.84
CA GLY A 32 2.32 19.02 10.88
C GLY A 32 1.05 18.17 10.99
N ARG A 33 0.01 18.66 11.69
CA ARG A 33 -1.30 17.99 11.74
C ARG A 33 -1.98 18.01 10.37
N SER A 34 -2.02 19.16 9.70
CA SER A 34 -2.58 19.26 8.34
C SER A 34 -1.80 18.40 7.34
N MET A 35 -0.46 18.40 7.41
CA MET A 35 0.39 17.62 6.52
C MET A 35 0.26 16.11 6.76
N ARG A 36 -0.02 15.68 8.00
CA ARG A 36 -0.29 14.27 8.32
C ARG A 36 -1.58 13.77 7.65
N ILE A 37 -2.66 14.55 7.75
CA ILE A 37 -3.96 14.22 7.13
C ILE A 37 -3.82 14.16 5.61
N PHE A 38 -3.22 15.19 5.04
CA PHE A 38 -2.94 15.23 3.59
C PHE A 38 -2.09 14.04 3.15
N LYS A 39 -1.04 13.69 3.90
CA LYS A 39 -0.18 12.55 3.56
C LYS A 39 -0.91 11.21 3.68
N SER A 40 -1.82 11.02 4.63
CA SER A 40 -2.62 9.80 4.70
C SER A 40 -3.58 9.67 3.53
N GLU A 41 -4.30 10.75 3.19
CA GLU A 41 -5.21 10.75 2.03
C GLU A 41 -4.44 10.48 0.73
N VAL A 42 -3.31 11.17 0.51
CA VAL A 42 -2.47 10.95 -0.67
C VAL A 42 -1.86 9.55 -0.71
N ASN A 43 -1.53 8.95 0.44
CA ASN A 43 -1.01 7.59 0.48
C ASN A 43 -2.10 6.56 0.14
N GLU A 44 -3.31 6.73 0.69
CA GLU A 44 -4.46 5.89 0.39
C GLU A 44 -4.81 5.91 -1.11
N MET A 45 -4.78 7.09 -1.74
CA MET A 45 -4.94 7.23 -3.20
C MET A 45 -3.86 6.48 -4.01
N ARG A 46 -2.61 6.46 -3.51
CA ARG A 46 -1.50 5.71 -4.14
C ARG A 46 -1.63 4.20 -3.90
N GLU A 47 -2.14 3.81 -2.75
CA GLU A 47 -2.31 2.43 -2.34
C GLU A 47 -3.48 1.78 -3.07
N GLU A 48 -4.57 2.51 -3.33
CA GLU A 48 -5.70 2.05 -4.15
C GLU A 48 -5.26 1.76 -5.59
N ASN A 49 -4.34 2.57 -6.14
CA ASN A 49 -3.75 2.34 -7.47
C ASN A 49 -2.85 1.09 -7.51
N ASN A 50 -2.07 0.84 -6.45
CA ASN A 50 -1.26 -0.37 -6.34
C ASN A 50 -2.09 -1.62 -6.01
N SER A 51 -3.17 -1.47 -5.26
CA SER A 51 -4.10 -2.54 -4.91
C SER A 51 -4.85 -3.04 -6.15
N ALA A 52 -5.21 -2.15 -7.08
CA ALA A 52 -5.76 -2.54 -8.38
C ALA A 52 -4.76 -3.40 -9.20
N GLN A 53 -3.45 -3.13 -9.10
CA GLN A 53 -2.41 -3.96 -9.72
C GLN A 53 -2.15 -5.27 -8.97
N GLN A 54 -2.28 -5.29 -7.64
CA GLN A 54 -2.09 -6.49 -6.82
C GLN A 54 -3.28 -7.45 -6.92
N GLN A 55 -4.50 -6.91 -7.01
CA GLN A 55 -5.73 -7.69 -7.21
C GLN A 55 -5.79 -8.32 -8.61
N GLY A 56 -5.18 -7.69 -9.62
CA GLY A 56 -4.94 -8.30 -10.94
C GLY A 56 -3.98 -9.50 -10.91
N GLN A 57 -2.95 -9.48 -10.05
CA GLN A 57 -2.01 -10.60 -9.89
C GLN A 57 -2.59 -11.76 -9.05
N ILE A 58 -3.43 -11.46 -8.05
CA ILE A 58 -4.13 -12.48 -7.26
C ILE A 58 -5.21 -13.16 -8.11
N ALA A 59 -5.94 -12.41 -8.93
CA ALA A 59 -6.91 -12.96 -9.89
C ALA A 59 -6.24 -13.80 -11.00
N ALA A 60 -5.05 -13.40 -11.47
CA ALA A 60 -4.28 -14.16 -12.44
C ALA A 60 -3.70 -15.47 -11.85
N SER A 61 -3.29 -15.47 -10.57
CA SER A 61 -2.84 -16.71 -9.90
C SER A 61 -4.01 -17.68 -9.68
N LYS A 62 -5.16 -17.18 -9.22
CA LYS A 62 -6.34 -18.01 -8.93
C LYS A 62 -6.89 -18.75 -10.17
N LYS A 63 -6.79 -18.13 -11.35
CA LYS A 63 -7.22 -18.74 -12.61
C LYS A 63 -6.36 -19.95 -13.02
N ASN A 64 -5.05 -19.88 -12.81
CA ASN A 64 -4.14 -20.99 -13.10
C ASN A 64 -4.36 -22.17 -12.14
N ASP A 65 -4.69 -21.90 -10.87
CA ASP A 65 -4.97 -22.95 -9.89
C ASP A 65 -6.29 -23.68 -10.23
N GLU A 66 -7.34 -22.96 -10.63
CA GLU A 66 -8.62 -23.56 -11.05
C GLU A 66 -8.48 -24.39 -12.35
N ASP A 67 -7.75 -23.88 -13.36
CA ASP A 67 -7.49 -24.60 -14.61
C ASP A 67 -6.63 -25.87 -14.39
N PHE A 68 -5.73 -25.87 -13.40
CA PHE A 68 -4.93 -27.04 -13.02
C PHE A 68 -5.79 -28.16 -12.42
N TRP A 69 -6.68 -27.84 -11.46
CA TRP A 69 -7.57 -28.85 -10.83
C TRP A 69 -8.64 -29.40 -11.78
N ASN A 70 -9.05 -28.64 -12.80
CA ASN A 70 -10.09 -29.01 -13.74
C ASN A 70 -9.57 -29.76 -14.99
N SER A 71 -8.28 -30.09 -15.03
CA SER A 71 -7.66 -30.79 -16.17
C SER A 71 -8.21 -32.22 -16.30
N PRO A 72 -8.66 -32.65 -17.51
CA PRO A 72 -9.30 -33.96 -17.75
C PRO A 72 -8.47 -35.19 -17.35
N GLU A 73 -7.14 -35.04 -17.24
CA GLU A 73 -6.22 -36.11 -16.84
C GLU A 73 -6.28 -36.44 -15.35
N MET A 74 -6.75 -35.52 -14.50
CA MET A 74 -6.80 -35.71 -13.03
C MET A 74 -8.13 -36.27 -12.53
N GLN A 75 -9.12 -36.43 -13.42
CA GLN A 75 -10.39 -37.04 -13.02
C GLN A 75 -10.14 -38.53 -12.73
N PRO A 76 -10.40 -39.02 -11.50
CA PRO A 76 -10.28 -40.44 -11.21
C PRO A 76 -11.22 -41.17 -12.18
N ARG A 77 -10.67 -41.97 -13.10
CA ARG A 77 -11.47 -42.84 -13.96
C ARG A 77 -12.27 -43.77 -13.05
N THR A 78 -13.50 -43.38 -12.74
CA THR A 78 -14.49 -44.26 -12.14
C THR A 78 -14.81 -45.30 -13.21
N SER A 79 -14.08 -46.41 -13.16
CA SER A 79 -14.44 -47.60 -13.93
C SER A 79 -15.85 -48.00 -13.49
N ASN A 80 -16.80 -47.82 -14.40
CA ASN A 80 -18.20 -48.14 -14.20
C ASN A 80 -18.39 -49.65 -14.48
N PRO A 81 -18.61 -50.51 -13.48
CA PRO A 81 -19.00 -51.89 -13.72
C PRO A 81 -20.53 -51.92 -13.82
N ALA A 82 -21.05 -51.54 -14.99
CA ALA A 82 -22.46 -51.73 -15.34
C ALA A 82 -22.55 -52.68 -16.54
N ASP A 83 -22.15 -53.93 -16.32
CA ASP A 83 -22.53 -55.05 -17.17
C ASP A 83 -23.06 -56.16 -16.26
N GLY A 84 -24.34 -56.48 -16.39
CA GLY A 84 -24.97 -57.49 -15.53
C GLY A 84 -26.45 -57.24 -15.22
N ASN A 85 -27.28 -56.99 -16.22
CA ASN A 85 -28.68 -57.42 -16.15
C ASN A 85 -29.26 -57.64 -17.55
N GLN A 86 -28.88 -58.77 -18.14
CA GLN A 86 -29.68 -59.45 -19.15
C GLN A 86 -30.46 -60.54 -18.41
N ASN A 87 -31.76 -60.33 -18.20
CA ASN A 87 -32.84 -61.31 -18.39
C ASN A 87 -34.21 -60.69 -18.10
#